data_AF-A0A8C7YA12-F1
#
_entry.id   AF-A0A8C7YA12-F1
#
_cell.length_a   1.000
_cell.length_b   1.000
_cell.length_c   1.000
_cell.angle_alpha   90.00
_cell.angle_beta   90.00
_cell.angle_gamma   90.00
#
_symmetry.space_group_name_H-M   'P 1'
#
loop_
_entity.id
_entity.type
_entity.pdbx_description
1 polymer ?
#
loop_
_entity_poly.entity_id
_entity_poly.type
_entity_poly.pdbx_seq_one_letter_code
_entity_poly.pdbx_strand_id
1 'polypeptide(L)'
;MEYMQAPASSSQGNILCCTCGVPIPPNPANMCVACLRTQVDISEGIPKQVTVHFCKQCERYLQPPGTWMQCALESRELLALCLKKLKSSMTRVCLILIFFYFKRTT
;
A
#
# COMPACT_ATOMS: atom_id res chain seq x y z
N MET A 1 4.60 -42.56 40.33
CA MET A 1 3.47 -42.17 39.47
C MET A 1 3.46 -40.65 39.45
N GLU A 2 4.36 -40.07 38.66
CA GLU A 2 4.46 -38.63 38.47
C GLU A 2 3.13 -38.06 37.97
N TYR A 3 2.64 -37.04 38.66
CA TYR A 3 1.49 -36.24 38.28
C TYR A 3 1.96 -35.15 37.32
N MET A 4 1.58 -35.26 36.05
CA MET A 4 1.79 -34.23 35.04
C MET A 4 0.90 -33.02 35.37
N GLN A 5 1.53 -31.89 35.69
CA GLN A 5 0.85 -30.62 35.92
C GLN A 5 0.46 -30.00 34.58
N ALA A 6 -0.84 -29.77 34.36
CA ALA A 6 -1.35 -29.12 33.16
C ALA A 6 -0.86 -27.66 33.09
N PRO A 7 -0.45 -27.14 31.92
CA PRO A 7 0.01 -25.76 31.80
C PRO A 7 -1.15 -24.80 32.04
N ALA A 8 -0.94 -23.82 32.93
CA ALA A 8 -1.89 -22.75 33.19
C ALA A 8 -2.20 -22.00 31.88
N SER A 9 -3.46 -22.05 31.44
CA SER A 9 -3.95 -21.22 30.34
C SER A 9 -3.92 -19.77 30.78
N SER A 10 -2.98 -18.98 30.24
CA SER A 10 -2.99 -17.54 30.41
C SER A 10 -4.26 -16.97 29.75
N SER A 11 -5.28 -16.69 30.55
CA SER A 11 -6.45 -15.94 30.10
C SER A 11 -5.98 -14.54 29.72
N GLN A 12 -5.74 -14.31 28.43
CA GLN A 12 -5.51 -12.96 27.91
C GLN A 12 -6.75 -12.14 28.25
N GLY A 13 -6.62 -11.21 29.20
CA GLY A 13 -7.72 -10.33 29.59
C GLY A 13 -8.12 -9.45 28.41
N ASN A 14 -9.42 -9.36 28.12
CA ASN A 14 -9.91 -8.50 27.05
C ASN A 14 -9.96 -7.04 27.52
N ILE A 15 -9.57 -6.11 26.65
CA ILE A 15 -9.73 -4.66 26.84
C ILE A 15 -10.83 -4.13 25.91
N LEU A 16 -11.39 -2.97 26.23
CA LEU A 16 -12.37 -2.32 25.34
C LEU A 16 -11.63 -1.41 24.35
N CYS A 17 -12.06 -1.43 23.08
CA CYS A 17 -11.59 -0.47 22.07
C CYS A 17 -11.90 0.96 22.50
N CYS A 18 -10.92 1.86 22.48
CA CYS A 18 -11.07 3.26 22.92
C CYS A 18 -12.05 4.11 22.09
N THR A 19 -12.43 3.66 20.88
CA THR A 19 -13.34 4.40 20.00
C THR A 19 -14.76 3.84 19.98
N CYS A 20 -14.92 2.51 19.93
CA CYS A 20 -16.23 1.87 19.73
C CYS A 20 -16.66 0.93 20.86
N GLY A 21 -15.82 0.69 21.88
CA GLY A 21 -16.17 -0.13 23.04
C GLY A 21 -16.25 -1.64 22.80
N VAL A 22 -15.88 -2.14 21.61
CA VAL A 22 -15.84 -3.58 21.33
C VAL A 22 -14.74 -4.26 22.17
N PRO A 23 -15.00 -5.43 22.80
CA PRO A 23 -13.98 -6.19 23.51
C PRO A 23 -12.95 -6.78 22.53
N ILE A 24 -11.67 -6.49 22.77
CA ILE A 24 -10.53 -6.90 21.95
C ILE A 24 -9.39 -7.45 22.83
N PRO A 25 -8.52 -8.33 22.29
CA PRO A 25 -7.28 -8.66 22.96
C PRO A 25 -6.38 -7.42 23.08
N PRO A 26 -5.56 -7.31 24.14
CA PRO A 26 -4.74 -6.15 24.40
C PRO A 26 -3.72 -5.95 23.28
N ASN A 27 -3.68 -4.74 22.72
CA ASN A 27 -2.77 -4.36 21.65
C ASN A 27 -2.22 -2.93 21.91
N PRO A 28 -1.04 -2.56 21.36
CA PRO A 28 -0.42 -1.28 21.67
C PRO A 28 -1.22 -0.05 21.21
N ALA A 29 -2.18 -0.21 20.30
CA ALA A 29 -3.05 0.86 19.83
C ALA A 29 -4.32 1.01 20.67
N ASN A 30 -4.65 0.05 21.54
CA ASN A 30 -5.92 -0.07 22.27
C ASN A 30 -7.17 0.13 21.37
N MET A 31 -7.04 -0.20 20.09
CA MET A 31 -8.05 0.01 19.04
C MET A 31 -8.36 -1.29 18.33
N CYS A 32 -9.63 -1.48 17.97
CA CYS A 32 -10.03 -2.59 17.12
C CYS A 32 -9.58 -2.35 15.66
N VAL A 33 -9.45 -3.44 14.89
CA VAL A 33 -8.99 -3.38 13.49
C VAL A 33 -9.90 -2.50 12.62
N ALA A 34 -11.21 -2.46 12.90
CA ALA A 34 -12.15 -1.62 12.16
C ALA A 34 -11.87 -0.13 12.38
N CYS A 35 -11.77 0.31 13.65
CA CYS A 35 -11.47 1.71 13.97
C CYS A 35 -10.07 2.12 13.49
N LEU A 36 -9.09 1.22 13.57
CA LEU A 36 -7.73 1.49 13.11
C LEU A 36 -7.69 1.77 11.59
N ARG A 37 -8.45 1.01 10.79
CA ARG A 37 -8.56 1.22 9.33
C ARG A 37 -9.24 2.55 8.96
N THR A 38 -10.09 3.08 9.82
CA THR A 38 -10.80 4.34 9.58
C THR A 38 -9.99 5.56 10.01
N GLN A 39 -9.19 5.45 11.07
CA GLN A 39 -8.43 6.57 11.62
C GLN A 39 -7.01 6.69 11.06
N VAL A 40 -6.38 5.57 10.67
CA VAL A 40 -5.00 5.58 10.17
C VAL A 40 -5.01 5.47 8.65
N ASP A 41 -4.73 6.57 7.97
CA ASP A 41 -4.53 6.60 6.52
C ASP A 41 -3.06 6.34 6.16
N ILE A 42 -2.79 5.18 5.58
CA ILE A 42 -1.44 4.79 5.11
C ILE A 42 -1.04 5.46 3.78
N SER A 43 -1.98 6.16 3.13
CA SER A 43 -1.77 6.83 1.85
C SER A 43 -1.33 8.29 1.98
N GLU A 44 -1.26 8.81 3.20
CA GLU A 44 -0.77 10.15 3.48
C GLU A 44 0.65 10.36 2.91
N GLY A 45 0.79 11.33 2.02
CA GLY A 45 2.06 11.64 1.35
C GLY A 45 2.30 10.93 0.02
N ILE A 46 1.41 10.03 -0.42
CA ILE A 46 1.50 9.40 -1.74
C ILE A 46 0.74 10.27 -2.76
N PRO A 47 1.41 10.76 -3.83
CA PRO A 47 0.76 11.54 -4.86
C PRO A 47 -0.22 10.66 -5.67
N LYS A 48 -1.47 11.11 -5.79
CA LYS A 48 -2.53 10.41 -6.54
C LYS A 48 -2.41 10.57 -8.06
N GLN A 49 -1.63 11.55 -8.52
CA GLN A 49 -1.45 11.86 -9.94
C GLN A 49 0.02 12.15 -10.22
N VAL A 50 0.50 11.66 -11.37
CA VAL A 50 1.83 11.95 -11.90
C VAL A 50 1.71 12.20 -13.40
N THR A 51 2.40 13.23 -13.89
CA THR A 51 2.45 13.55 -15.32
C THR A 51 3.60 12.81 -16.00
N VAL A 52 3.29 12.15 -17.12
CA VAL A 52 4.28 11.51 -18.01
C VAL A 52 4.19 12.18 -19.37
N HIS A 53 5.33 12.56 -19.95
CA HIS A 53 5.36 13.18 -21.27
C HIS A 53 5.53 12.11 -22.35
N PHE A 54 4.68 12.17 -23.38
CA PHE A 54 4.67 11.27 -24.52
C PHE A 54 4.71 12.08 -25.81
N CYS A 55 5.62 11.72 -26.71
CA CYS A 55 5.74 12.33 -28.03
C CYS A 55 5.01 11.48 -29.07
N LYS A 56 3.98 12.05 -29.73
CA LYS A 56 3.20 11.35 -30.76
C LYS A 56 3.98 11.08 -32.04
N GLN A 57 4.97 11.90 -32.38
CA GLN A 57 5.75 11.74 -33.62
C GLN A 57 6.80 10.63 -33.52
N CYS A 58 7.34 10.40 -32.33
CA CYS A 58 8.40 9.41 -32.11
C CYS A 58 7.93 8.18 -31.33
N GLU A 59 6.68 8.18 -30.84
CA GLU A 59 6.09 7.15 -29.97
C GLU A 59 6.96 6.82 -28.74
N ARG A 60 7.59 7.86 -28.18
CA ARG A 60 8.54 7.73 -27.06
C ARG A 60 8.02 8.43 -25.81
N TYR A 61 8.35 7.85 -24.67
CA TYR A 61 8.13 8.40 -23.35
C TYR A 61 9.40 9.09 -22.85
N LEU A 62 9.22 10.25 -22.22
CA LEU A 62 10.32 10.98 -21.59
C LEU A 62 10.62 10.38 -20.21
N GLN A 63 11.81 9.82 -20.06
CA GLN A 63 12.42 9.53 -18.78
C GLN A 63 13.34 10.71 -18.40
N PRO A 64 12.95 11.55 -17.42
CA PRO A 64 13.87 12.56 -16.91
C PRO A 64 15.12 11.90 -16.34
N PRO A 65 16.33 12.45 -16.56
CA PRO A 65 16.64 13.85 -16.88
C PRO A 65 16.62 14.28 -18.36
N GLY A 66 16.30 13.40 -19.32
CA GLY A 66 16.24 13.79 -20.74
C GLY A 66 16.24 12.66 -21.76
N THR A 67 16.14 11.40 -21.32
CA THR A 67 16.19 10.25 -22.22
C THR A 67 14.80 9.90 -22.72
N TRP A 68 14.70 9.62 -24.03
CA TRP A 68 13.45 9.21 -24.66
C TRP A 68 13.50 7.70 -24.92
N MET A 69 12.55 6.97 -24.36
CA MET A 69 12.47 5.52 -24.49
C MET A 69 11.18 5.13 -25.21
N GLN A 70 11.28 4.19 -26.15
CA GLN A 70 10.10 3.60 -26.76
C GLN A 70 9.51 2.56 -25.81
N CYS A 71 8.22 2.68 -25.49
CA CYS A 71 7.50 1.74 -24.64
C CYS A 71 6.13 1.45 -25.25
N ALA A 72 5.70 0.20 -25.24
CA ALA A 72 4.32 -0.13 -25.59
C ALA A 72 3.37 0.24 -24.44
N LEU A 73 2.10 0.50 -24.78
CA LEU A 73 1.03 0.55 -23.78
C LEU A 73 0.95 -0.81 -23.07
N GLU A 74 0.67 -0.78 -21.77
CA GLU A 74 0.62 -1.99 -20.93
C GLU A 74 1.94 -2.80 -20.89
N SER A 75 3.08 -2.14 -21.05
CA SER A 75 4.39 -2.79 -20.95
C SER A 75 5.02 -2.66 -19.56
N ARG A 76 5.91 -3.61 -19.23
CA ARG A 76 6.75 -3.56 -18.02
C ARG A 76 7.62 -2.30 -17.98
N GLU A 77 8.08 -1.84 -19.13
CA GLU A 77 8.98 -0.69 -19.25
C GLU A 77 8.26 0.62 -18.92
N LEU A 78 7.01 0.79 -19.39
CA LEU A 78 6.15 1.91 -19.02
C LEU A 78 5.86 1.90 -17.51
N LEU A 79 5.58 0.72 -16.96
CA LEU A 79 5.36 0.58 -15.53
C LEU A 79 6.58 0.98 -14.71
N ALA A 80 7.77 0.53 -15.11
CA ALA A 80 9.02 0.88 -14.45
C ALA A 80 9.28 2.40 -14.47
N LEU A 81 8.95 3.08 -15.58
CA LEU A 81 9.04 4.53 -15.68
C LEU A 81 8.11 5.23 -14.68
N CYS A 82 6.84 4.80 -14.61
CA CYS A 82 5.87 5.33 -13.64
C CYS A 82 6.32 5.09 -12.19
N LEU A 83 6.85 3.90 -11.88
CA LEU A 83 7.31 3.57 -10.54
C LEU A 83 8.56 4.34 -10.12
N LYS A 84 9.50 4.60 -11.04
CA LYS A 84 10.68 5.45 -10.74
C LYS A 84 10.26 6.85 -10.27
N LYS A 85 9.19 7.40 -10.85
CA LYS A 85 8.63 8.69 -10.43
C LYS A 85 7.97 8.66 -9.05
N LEU A 86 7.31 7.55 -8.72
CA LEU A 86 6.58 7.38 -7.45
C LEU A 86 7.46 6.86 -6.30
N LYS A 87 8.62 6.27 -6.58
CA LYS A 87 9.45 5.58 -5.57
C LYS A 87 9.88 6.51 -4.43
N SER A 88 10.06 7.80 -4.69
CA SER A 88 10.47 8.77 -3.66
C SER A 88 9.41 8.96 -2.56
N SER A 89 8.12 8.84 -2.89
CA SER A 89 7.01 9.03 -1.93
C SER A 89 6.60 7.74 -1.21
N MET A 90 7.05 6.57 -1.69
CA MET A 90 6.60 5.26 -1.21
C MET A 90 7.63 4.59 -0.26
N THR A 91 8.30 5.35 0.59
CA THR A 91 9.36 4.80 1.47
C THR A 91 8.80 3.98 2.64
N ARG A 92 7.56 4.26 3.08
CA ARG A 92 6.91 3.62 4.23
C ARG A 92 6.02 2.42 3.87
N VAL A 93 5.77 2.21 2.58
CA VAL A 93 4.80 1.21 2.09
C VAL A 93 5.47 0.22 1.14
N CYS A 94 5.09 -1.06 1.27
CA CYS A 94 5.52 -2.09 0.34
C CYS A 94 4.47 -2.24 -0.77
N LEU A 95 4.94 -2.32 -2.01
CA LEU A 95 4.09 -2.46 -3.17
C LEU A 95 3.79 -3.95 -3.42
N ILE A 96 2.50 -4.30 -3.43
CA ILE A 96 2.05 -5.69 -3.50
C ILE A 96 1.57 -6.05 -4.92
N LEU A 97 0.74 -5.21 -5.52
CA LEU A 97 0.13 -5.43 -6.85
C LEU A 97 0.05 -4.11 -7.62
N ILE A 98 0.28 -4.18 -8.94
CA ILE A 98 0.02 -3.07 -9.87
C ILE A 98 -0.58 -3.63 -11.15
N PHE A 99 -1.55 -2.90 -11.69
CA PHE A 99 -2.20 -3.18 -12.95
C PHE A 99 -2.47 -1.86 -13.68
N PHE A 100 -2.48 -1.90 -15.01
CA PHE A 100 -3.03 -0.81 -15.81
C PHE A 100 -4.54 -0.98 -15.92
N TYR A 101 -5.28 0.12 -15.77
CA TYR A 101 -6.71 0.15 -16.02
C TYR A 101 -7.00 1.13 -17.15
N PHE A 102 -7.34 0.61 -18.33
CA PHE A 102 -7.74 1.41 -19.47
C PHE A 102 -9.25 1.55 -19.49
N LYS A 103 -9.76 2.76 -19.21
CA LYS A 103 -11.12 3.11 -19.63
C LYS A 103 -11.09 3.34 -21.14
N ARG A 104 -11.59 2.38 -21.91
CA ARG A 104 -11.97 2.64 -23.31
C ARG A 104 -13.07 3.69 -23.28
N THR A 105 -12.74 4.93 -23.62
CA THR A 105 -13.74 5.93 -24.00
C THR A 105 -14.23 5.53 -25.38
N THR A 106 -15.37 4.84 -25.43
CA THR A 106 -16.21 4.75 -26.63
C THR A 106 -16.81 6.12 -26.95
#